data_AF-A0A964KAF5-F1
#
_entry.id   AF-A0A964KAF5-F1
#
_cell.length_a   1.000
_cell.length_b   1.000
_cell.length_c   1.000
_cell.angle_alpha   90.00
_cell.angle_beta   90.00
_cell.angle_gamma   90.00
#
_symmetry.space_group_name_H-M   'P 1'
#
loop_
_entity.id
_entity.type
_entity.pdbx_description
1 polymer ?
#
loop_
_entity_poly.entity_id
_entity_poly.type
_entity_poly.pdbx_seq_one_letter_code
_entity_poly.pdbx_strand_id
1 'polypeptide(L)'
;MSAFVGGRRYTTDRATLLASGESDSGPEWLPRDKTAFLFRGLDGRYFAQFRMFVQVGLNPHAERYWIEPMAETTAIPLYWELPEKLVGYYEAFASPRVT
;
A
#
# COMPACT_ATOMS: atom_id res chain seq x y z
N MET A 1 -6.41 -0.29 10.14
CA MET A 1 -5.99 1.12 9.90
C MET A 1 -6.96 1.76 8.92
N SER A 2 -7.24 3.07 9.03
CA SER A 2 -8.05 3.78 8.05
C SER A 2 -7.61 5.22 7.86
N ALA A 3 -7.71 5.76 6.65
CA ALA A 3 -7.40 7.15 6.34
C ALA A 3 -8.44 7.75 5.39
N PHE A 4 -8.68 9.05 5.51
CA PHE A 4 -9.45 9.83 4.55
C PHE A 4 -8.48 10.61 3.66
N VAL A 5 -8.51 10.33 2.35
CA VAL A 5 -7.65 10.98 1.35
C VAL A 5 -8.53 11.44 0.20
N GLY A 6 -8.50 12.73 -0.13
CA GLY A 6 -9.29 13.31 -1.23
C GLY A 6 -10.81 13.08 -1.08
N GLY A 7 -11.34 13.20 0.15
CA GLY A 7 -12.77 13.00 0.44
C GLY A 7 -13.24 11.54 0.43
N ARG A 8 -12.31 10.57 0.36
CA ARG A 8 -12.63 9.13 0.30
C ARG A 8 -11.96 8.39 1.44
N ARG A 9 -12.68 7.41 2.01
CA ARG A 9 -12.18 6.55 3.09
C ARG A 9 -11.49 5.31 2.52
N TYR A 10 -10.27 5.05 2.98
CA TYR A 10 -9.51 3.83 2.72
C TYR A 10 -9.35 3.09 4.03
N THR A 11 -9.63 1.79 4.03
CA THR A 11 -9.71 0.99 5.26
C THR A 11 -9.04 -0.36 4.99
N THR A 12 -8.02 -0.71 5.78
CA THR A 12 -7.22 -1.93 5.57
C THR A 12 -7.94 -3.20 6.05
N ASP A 13 -8.95 -3.06 6.90
CA ASP A 13 -9.73 -4.16 7.50
C ASP A 13 -10.69 -4.83 6.50
N ARG A 14 -11.17 -4.08 5.52
CA ARG A 14 -12.12 -4.51 4.49
C ARG A 14 -11.47 -4.67 3.11
N ALA A 15 -10.20 -4.31 2.99
CA ALA A 15 -9.48 -4.42 1.73
C ALA A 15 -8.71 -5.73 1.66
N THR A 16 -8.55 -6.25 0.45
CA THR A 16 -7.72 -7.43 0.19
C THR A 16 -6.26 -6.99 0.13
N LEU A 17 -5.42 -7.56 0.99
CA LEU A 17 -3.97 -7.39 0.90
C LEU A 17 -3.43 -8.23 -0.26
N LEU A 18 -2.82 -7.58 -1.25
CA LEU A 18 -2.35 -8.21 -2.48
C LEU A 18 -0.88 -8.63 -2.39
N ALA A 19 -0.03 -7.73 -1.89
CA ALA A 19 1.39 -7.94 -1.75
C ALA A 19 1.98 -7.08 -0.64
N SER A 20 3.15 -7.47 -0.12
CA SER A 20 3.84 -6.71 0.93
C SER A 20 5.36 -6.92 0.90
N GLY A 21 6.07 -6.02 1.57
CA GLY A 21 7.49 -6.18 1.84
C GLY A 21 8.21 -4.84 1.87
N GLU A 22 9.53 -4.90 1.93
CA GLU A 22 10.36 -3.70 1.77
C GLU A 22 10.18 -3.14 0.37
N SER A 23 10.04 -1.83 0.28
CA SER A 23 9.85 -1.12 -0.97
C SER A 23 10.82 0.04 -1.05
N ASP A 24 11.53 0.10 -2.17
CA ASP A 24 12.30 1.28 -2.54
C ASP A 24 11.36 2.39 -3.07
N SER A 25 10.19 2.00 -3.60
CA SER A 25 9.20 2.91 -4.17
C SER A 25 8.53 3.83 -3.15
N GLY A 26 8.67 5.14 -3.35
CA GLY A 26 7.90 6.20 -2.68
C GLY A 26 8.60 7.55 -2.83
N PRO A 27 8.07 8.62 -2.21
CA PRO A 27 8.66 9.94 -2.34
C PRO A 27 10.15 9.97 -1.98
N GLU A 28 10.97 10.66 -2.77
CA GLU A 28 12.44 10.72 -2.61
C GLU A 28 12.89 11.21 -1.21
N TRP A 29 12.02 11.93 -0.50
CA TRP A 29 12.28 12.44 0.85
C TRP A 29 12.10 11.38 1.96
N LEU A 30 11.68 10.16 1.63
CA LEU A 30 11.48 9.07 2.59
C LEU A 30 12.67 8.10 2.61
N PRO A 31 13.04 7.57 3.80
CA PRO A 31 14.05 6.52 3.93
C PRO A 31 13.70 5.28 3.09
N ARG A 32 14.74 4.57 2.64
CA ARG A 32 14.60 3.32 1.87
C ARG A 32 14.02 2.17 2.71
N ASP A 33 14.15 2.23 4.02
CA ASP A 33 13.69 1.19 4.96
C ASP A 33 12.19 1.35 5.32
N LYS A 34 11.32 1.30 4.31
CA LYS A 34 9.86 1.30 4.52
C LYS A 34 9.25 -0.01 4.07
N THR A 35 8.31 -0.50 4.86
CA THR A 35 7.45 -1.63 4.48
C THR A 35 6.22 -1.09 3.79
N ALA A 36 5.97 -1.55 2.57
CA ALA A 36 4.75 -1.28 1.86
C ALA A 36 3.81 -2.49 1.91
N PHE A 37 2.52 -2.18 1.92
CA PHE A 37 1.43 -3.14 1.90
C PHE A 37 0.44 -2.67 0.83
N LEU A 38 0.34 -3.40 -0.27
CA LEU A 38 -0.54 -3.07 -1.38
C LEU A 38 -1.90 -3.71 -1.18
N PHE A 39 -2.96 -2.89 -1.21
CA PHE A 39 -4.33 -3.32 -1.02
C PHE A 39 -5.22 -3.04 -2.23
N ARG A 40 -6.28 -3.83 -2.36
CA ARG A 40 -7.45 -3.57 -3.21
C ARG A 40 -8.70 -3.43 -2.34
N GLY A 41 -9.34 -2.27 -2.40
CA GLY A 41 -10.62 -2.03 -1.73
C GLY A 41 -11.77 -2.80 -2.38
N LEU A 42 -12.88 -2.92 -1.65
CA LEU A 42 -14.11 -3.58 -2.14
C LEU A 42 -14.71 -2.93 -3.40
N ASP A 43 -14.37 -1.67 -3.64
CA ASP A 43 -14.78 -0.90 -4.83
C ASP A 43 -13.78 -1.01 -5.99
N GLY A 44 -12.82 -1.93 -5.89
CA GLY A 44 -11.80 -2.21 -6.90
C GLY A 44 -10.64 -1.23 -6.91
N ARG A 45 -10.61 -0.20 -6.05
CA ARG A 45 -9.53 0.78 -6.02
C ARG A 45 -8.30 0.27 -5.29
N TYR A 46 -7.13 0.68 -5.74
CA TYR A 46 -5.85 0.31 -5.14
C TYR A 46 -5.33 1.42 -4.22
N PHE A 47 -4.65 1.00 -3.16
CA PHE A 47 -3.92 1.89 -2.28
C PHE A 47 -2.79 1.13 -1.59
N ALA A 48 -1.70 1.82 -1.28
CA ALA A 48 -0.66 1.29 -0.43
C ALA A 48 -0.76 1.88 0.96
N GLN A 49 -0.55 1.04 1.97
CA GLN A 49 -0.12 1.51 3.28
C GLN A 49 1.40 1.41 3.32
N PHE A 50 2.06 2.50 3.70
CA PHE A 50 3.48 2.47 4.00
C PHE A 50 3.69 2.60 5.50
N ARG A 51 4.75 1.94 5.98
CA ARG A 51 5.19 1.91 7.37
C ARG A 51 6.68 2.15 7.40
N MET A 52 7.13 3.04 8.27
CA MET A 52 8.55 3.32 8.48
C MET A 52 8.83 3.60 9.96
N PHE A 53 10.05 3.32 10.39
CA PHE A 53 10.54 3.77 11.67
C PHE A 53 11.28 5.10 11.50
N VAL A 54 10.91 6.08 12.32
CA VAL A 54 11.61 7.37 12.41
C VAL A 54 12.25 7.52 13.78
N GLN A 55 13.44 8.11 13.78
CA GLN A 55 14.05 8.60 15.00
C GLN A 55 13.45 9.98 15.32
N VAL A 56 12.84 10.13 16.49
CA VAL A 56 12.27 11.41 16.95
C VAL A 56 12.89 11.75 18.30
N GLY A 57 13.88 12.66 18.29
CA GLY A 57 14.62 13.06 19.50
C GLY A 57 15.37 11.89 20.13
N LEU A 58 15.25 11.74 21.45
CA LEU A 58 15.83 10.63 22.23
C LEU A 58 14.99 9.35 22.21
N ASN A 59 13.86 9.32 21.48
CA ASN A 59 13.01 8.15 21.39
C ASN A 59 13.29 7.42 20.07
N PRO A 60 14.18 6.41 20.08
CA PRO A 60 14.37 5.57 18.91
C PRO A 60 13.08 4.75 18.71
N HIS A 61 12.66 4.57 17.47
CA HIS A 61 11.53 3.69 17.06
C HIS A 61 10.11 4.27 17.11
N ALA A 62 9.91 5.56 16.84
CA ALA A 62 8.55 6.03 16.53
C ALA A 62 8.12 5.49 15.15
N GLU A 63 7.00 4.78 15.11
CA GLU A 63 6.44 4.25 13.86
C GLU A 63 5.57 5.32 13.18
N ARG A 64 5.81 5.55 11.88
CA ARG A 64 4.95 6.36 11.03
C ARG A 64 4.29 5.50 9.98
N TYR A 65 3.04 5.82 9.68
CA TYR A 65 2.27 5.18 8.64
C TYR A 65 1.47 6.22 7.84
N TRP A 66 1.28 5.96 6.55
CA TRP A 66 0.35 6.71 5.72
C TRP A 66 -0.29 5.79 4.69
N ILE A 67 -1.40 6.26 4.13
CA ILE A 67 -2.08 5.60 3.01
C ILE A 67 -1.94 6.46 1.78
N GLU A 68 -1.56 5.84 0.67
CA GLU A 68 -1.44 6.47 -0.63
C GLU A 68 -2.40 5.78 -1.61
N PRO A 69 -3.50 6.46 -2.01
CA PRO A 69 -4.33 5.99 -3.11
C PRO A 69 -3.53 5.96 -4.40
N MET A 70 -3.73 4.93 -5.22
CA MET A 70 -2.98 4.78 -6.46
C MET A 70 -3.85 4.26 -7.60
N ALA A 71 -3.49 4.65 -8.82
CA ALA A 71 -4.05 4.08 -10.03
C ALA A 71 -3.52 2.66 -10.23
N GLU A 72 -4.26 1.84 -10.99
CA GLU A 72 -3.83 0.48 -11.34
C GLU A 72 -2.45 0.46 -12.02
N THR A 73 -2.18 1.44 -12.88
CA THR A 73 -0.89 1.62 -13.57
C THR A 73 0.29 1.84 -12.63
N THR A 74 0.04 2.29 -11.39
CA THR A 74 1.05 2.45 -10.34
C THR A 74 1.07 1.24 -9.40
N ALA A 75 -0.09 0.62 -9.16
CA ALA A 75 -0.22 -0.57 -8.32
C ALA A 75 0.46 -1.81 -8.92
N ILE A 76 0.40 -1.98 -10.25
CA ILE A 76 1.02 -3.14 -10.95
C ILE A 76 2.55 -3.16 -10.76
N PRO A 77 3.29 -2.06 -11.03
CA PRO A 77 4.74 -2.03 -10.76
C PRO A 77 5.07 -2.32 -9.29
N LEU A 78 4.35 -1.70 -8.35
CA LEU A 78 4.57 -1.93 -6.91
C LEU A 78 4.29 -3.39 -6.54
N TYR A 79 3.23 -4.00 -7.07
CA TYR A 79 2.97 -5.42 -6.86
C TYR A 79 4.18 -6.26 -7.26
N TRP A 80 4.80 -6.01 -8.42
CA TRP A 80 5.95 -6.77 -8.88
C TRP A 80 7.19 -6.55 -8.02
N GLU A 81 7.43 -5.32 -7.56
CA GLU A 81 8.54 -4.96 -6.67
C GLU A 81 8.47 -5.69 -5.32
N LEU A 82 7.27 -5.79 -4.71
CA LEU A 82 7.13 -6.32 -3.36
C LEU A 82 7.38 -7.83 -3.29
N PRO A 83 8.27 -8.35 -2.44
CA PRO A 83 8.66 -9.76 -2.46
C PRO A 83 7.50 -10.72 -2.17
N GLU A 84 6.62 -10.39 -1.24
CA GLU A 84 5.56 -11.28 -0.78
C GLU A 84 4.28 -11.07 -1.59
N LYS A 85 3.88 -12.08 -2.37
CA LYS A 85 2.63 -12.09 -3.13
C LYS A 85 1.59 -12.94 -2.40
N LEU A 86 0.54 -12.30 -1.90
CA LEU A 86 -0.53 -12.98 -1.15
C LEU A 86 -1.71 -13.36 -2.05
N VAL A 87 -1.87 -12.65 -3.16
CA VAL A 87 -2.91 -12.86 -4.16
C VAL A 87 -2.25 -12.96 -5.53
N GLY A 88 -2.69 -13.90 -6.37
CA GLY A 88 -2.15 -14.06 -7.72
C GLY A 88 -2.45 -12.85 -8.62
N TYR A 89 -1.57 -12.56 -9.59
CA TYR A 89 -1.68 -11.35 -10.44
C TYR A 89 -3.06 -11.17 -11.08
N TYR A 90 -3.61 -12.23 -11.68
CA TYR A 90 -4.92 -12.15 -12.31
C TYR A 90 -6.06 -11.95 -11.31
N GLU A 91 -5.96 -12.45 -10.09
CA GLU A 91 -6.97 -12.19 -9.06
C GLU A 91 -6.84 -10.75 -8.51
N ALA A 92 -5.60 -10.28 -8.36
CA ALA A 92 -5.30 -8.93 -7.90
C ALA A 92 -5.79 -7.85 -8.89
N PHE A 93 -5.59 -8.06 -10.20
CA PHE A 93 -5.80 -7.04 -11.23
C PHE A 93 -6.82 -7.41 -12.31
N ALA A 94 -7.49 -8.57 -12.24
CA ALA A 94 -8.66 -8.77 -13.09
C ALA A 94 -9.73 -7.75 -12.68
N SER A 95 -10.12 -6.92 -13.64
CA SER A 95 -11.38 -6.21 -13.58
C SER A 95 -12.48 -7.24 -13.31
N PRO A 96 -13.39 -7.01 -12.35
CA PRO A 96 -14.64 -7.73 -12.36
C PRO A 96 -15.27 -7.45 -13.72
N ARG A 97 -15.48 -8.51 -14.51
CA ARG A 97 -16.35 -8.41 -15.68
C ARG A 97 -17.72 -8.02 -15.12
N VAL A 98 -18.07 -6.75 -15.24
CA VAL A 98 -19.46 -6.32 -15.06
C VAL A 98 -20.20 -6.92 -16.25
N THR A 99 -20.80 -8.09 -16.02
CA THR A 99 -21.95 -8.59 -16.79
C THR A 99 -23.18 -7.76 -16.45
#